data_AF-A0A973LC86-F1
#
_entry.id   AF-A0A973LC86-F1
#
_cell.length_a   1.000
_cell.length_b   1.000
_cell.length_c   1.000
_cell.angle_alpha   90.00
_cell.angle_beta   90.00
_cell.angle_gamma   90.00
#
_symmetry.space_group_name_H-M   'P 1'
#
loop_
_entity.id
_entity.type
_entity.pdbx_description
1 polymer ?
#
loop_
_entity_poly.entity_id
_entity_poly.type
_entity_poly.pdbx_seq_one_letter_code
_entity_poly.pdbx_strand_id
1 'polypeptide(L)' 'MTETESPLLPAQRRESVLAELRARGTLRVADIARSLGVSTVTVRRDVAQLAAEGAIERVHGGIRLPRGRPAPA' A
#
# COMPACT_ATOMS: atom_id res chain seq x y z
N MET A 1 9.46 20.09 -9.17
CA MET A 1 9.43 19.68 -7.75
C MET A 1 7.97 19.51 -7.38
N THR A 2 7.43 18.29 -7.40
CA THR A 2 6.04 18.05 -6.98
C THR A 2 6.06 17.53 -5.56
N GLU A 3 6.15 18.45 -4.60
CA GLU A 3 5.80 18.22 -3.20
C GLU A 3 4.28 18.13 -3.12
N THR A 4 3.74 16.94 -3.37
CA THR A 4 2.38 16.60 -2.95
C THR A 4 2.50 15.71 -1.74
N GLU A 5 2.82 16.33 -0.60
CA GLU A 5 2.60 15.74 0.71
C GLU A 5 1.12 15.95 1.05
N SER A 6 0.27 15.01 0.66
CA SER A 6 -1.08 14.95 1.22
C SER A 6 -0.97 14.79 2.75
N PRO A 7 -1.78 15.51 3.56
CA PRO A 7 -1.68 15.57 5.03
C PRO A 7 -2.11 14.28 5.73
N LEU A 8 -2.28 13.19 4.99
CA LEU A 8 -2.63 11.89 5.55
C LEU A 8 -1.45 11.34 6.35
N LEU A 9 -1.71 11.02 7.61
CA LEU A 9 -0.71 10.38 8.45
C LEU A 9 -0.29 9.05 7.80
N PRO A 10 0.99 8.63 7.93
CA PRO A 10 1.46 7.38 7.34
C PRO A 10 0.61 6.16 7.71
N ALA A 11 0.02 6.12 8.91
CA ALA A 11 -0.90 5.07 9.32
C ALA A 11 -2.21 5.10 8.51
N GLN A 12 -2.87 6.25 8.41
CA GLN A 12 -4.13 6.42 7.65
C GLN A 12 -3.93 6.09 6.16
N ARG A 13 -2.79 6.50 5.61
CA ARG A 13 -2.44 6.21 4.21
C ARG A 13 -2.30 4.70 3.99
N ARG A 14 -1.60 4.00 4.89
CA ARG A 14 -1.47 2.54 4.86
C ARG A 14 -2.82 1.82 5.02
N GLU A 15 -3.70 2.31 5.90
CA GLU A 15 -5.06 1.78 6.06
C GLU A 15 -5.88 1.93 4.77
N SER A 16 -5.78 3.09 4.11
CA SER A 16 -6.46 3.34 2.84
C SER A 16 -5.99 2.40 1.75
N VAL A 17 -4.67 2.16 1.66
CA VAL A 17 -4.09 1.15 0.76
C VAL A 17 -4.65 -0.24 1.04
N LEU A 18 -4.71 -0.66 2.31
CA LEU A 18 -5.24 -1.97 2.69
C LEU A 18 -6.73 -2.10 2.39
N ALA A 19 -7.52 -1.05 2.63
CA ALA A 19 -8.95 -1.04 2.32
C ALA A 19 -9.19 -1.21 0.81
N GLU A 20 -8.46 -0.45 -0.01
CA GLU A 20 -8.57 -0.54 -1.45
C GLU A 20 -8.07 -1.91 -1.98
N LEU A 21 -7.03 -2.46 -1.34
CA LEU A 21 -6.50 -3.78 -1.67
C LEU A 21 -7.46 -4.90 -1.33
N ARG A 22 -8.22 -4.78 -0.24
CA ARG A 22 -9.31 -5.72 0.11
C ARG A 22 -10.45 -5.67 -0.90
N ALA A 23 -10.80 -4.47 -1.37
CA ALA A 23 -11.87 -4.31 -2.35
C ALA A 23 -11.51 -4.85 -3.74
N ARG A 24 -10.26 -4.64 -4.19
CA ARG A 24 -9.82 -4.97 -5.57
C ARG A 24 -8.97 -6.24 -5.67
N GLY A 25 -8.48 -6.76 -4.55
CA GLY A 25 -7.59 -7.93 -4.45
C GLY A 25 -6.13 -7.64 -4.85
N THR A 26 -5.88 -6.81 -5.85
CA THR A 26 -4.54 -6.42 -6.30
C THR A 26 -4.55 -4.95 -6.74
N LEU A 27 -3.46 -4.24 -6.43
CA LEU A 27 -3.28 -2.82 -6.76
C LEU A 27 -1.91 -2.56 -7.37
N ARG A 28 -1.82 -1.60 -8.31
CA ARG A 28 -0.52 -1.09 -8.75
C ARG A 28 -0.09 0.08 -7.88
N VAL A 29 1.21 0.18 -7.64
CA VAL A 29 1.81 1.29 -6.89
C VAL A 29 1.48 2.65 -7.50
N ALA A 30 1.44 2.73 -8.84
CA ALA A 30 1.08 3.96 -9.55
C ALA A 30 -0.40 4.34 -9.38
N ASP A 31 -1.30 3.36 -9.28
CA ASP A 31 -2.73 3.62 -9.06
C ASP A 31 -2.97 4.16 -7.65
N ILE A 32 -2.31 3.55 -6.64
CA ILE A 32 -2.34 4.01 -5.26
C ILE A 32 -1.83 5.45 -5.14
N ALA A 33 -0.71 5.74 -5.82
CA ALA A 33 -0.11 7.08 -5.80
C ALA A 33 -1.08 8.13 -6.34
N ARG A 34 -1.78 7.82 -7.44
CA ARG A 34 -2.81 8.70 -8.01
C ARG A 34 -4.04 8.83 -7.11
N SER A 35 -4.52 7.71 -6.57
CA SER A 35 -5.70 7.63 -5.69
C SER A 35 -5.51 8.47 -4.41
N LEU A 36 -4.32 8.37 -3.81
CA LEU A 36 -3.99 9.03 -2.55
C LEU A 36 -3.34 10.41 -2.74
N GLY A 37 -3.13 10.86 -3.98
CA GLY A 37 -2.48 12.13 -4.27
C GLY A 37 -1.08 12.24 -3.66
N VAL A 38 -0.27 11.19 -3.75
CA VAL A 38 1.10 11.16 -3.23
C VAL A 38 2.09 10.68 -4.29
N SER A 39 3.38 10.93 -4.07
CA SER A 39 4.42 10.43 -4.98
C SER A 39 4.49 8.89 -4.98
N THR A 40 4.88 8.30 -6.11
CA THR A 40 5.17 6.87 -6.20
C THR A 40 6.29 6.44 -5.27
N VAL A 41 7.24 7.33 -4.93
CA VAL A 41 8.29 7.06 -3.93
C VAL A 41 7.68 6.90 -2.54
N THR A 42 6.73 7.76 -2.16
CA THR A 42 5.99 7.68 -0.89
C THR A 42 5.26 6.35 -0.78
N VAL A 43 4.49 5.98 -1.81
CA VAL A 43 3.78 4.69 -1.83
C VAL A 43 4.75 3.51 -1.76
N ARG A 44 5.89 3.56 -2.47
CA ARG A 44 6.90 2.50 -2.40
C ARG A 44 7.44 2.29 -0.99
N ARG A 45 7.59 3.36 -0.20
CA ARG A 45 7.99 3.29 1.22
C ARG A 45 6.89 2.67 2.07
N ASP A 46 5.65 3.12 1.95
CA ASP A 46 4.52 2.55 2.70
C ASP A 46 4.31 1.07 2.39
N VAL A 47 4.40 0.70 1.10
CA VAL A 47 4.33 -0.68 0.62
C VAL A 47 5.52 -1.51 1.13
N ALA A 48 6.70 -0.93 1.32
CA ALA A 48 7.82 -1.63 1.95
C ALA A 48 7.52 -1.98 3.40
N GLN A 49 7.00 -1.01 4.13
CA GLN A 49 6.63 -1.18 5.52
C GLN A 49 5.51 -2.21 5.70
N LEU A 50 4.43 -2.10 4.92
CA LEU A 50 3.33 -3.07 4.94
C LEU A 50 3.78 -4.50 4.57
N ALA A 51 4.72 -4.63 3.63
CA ALA A 51 5.28 -5.93 3.26
C ALA A 51 6.17 -6.50 4.38
N ALA A 52 6.97 -5.67 5.05
CA ALA A 52 7.77 -6.07 6.20
C ALA A 52 6.90 -6.50 7.40
N GLU A 53 5.74 -5.86 7.59
CA GLU A 53 4.72 -6.22 8.57
C GLU A 53 3.89 -7.46 8.15
N GLY A 54 4.16 -8.03 6.96
CA GLY A 54 3.44 -9.16 6.38
C GLY A 54 1.98 -8.86 6.05
N ALA A 55 1.58 -7.58 6.01
CA ALA A 55 0.21 -7.15 5.75
C ALA A 55 -0.15 -7.21 4.26
N ILE A 56 0.85 -7.21 3.37
CA ILE A 56 0.70 -7.33 1.91
C ILE A 56 1.85 -8.15 1.32
N GLU A 57 1.65 -8.65 0.10
CA GLU A 57 2.70 -9.25 -0.73
C GLU A 57 2.96 -8.37 -1.96
N ARG A 58 4.23 -8.28 -2.37
CA ARG A 58 4.63 -7.59 -3.60
C ARG A 58 4.59 -8.56 -4.78
N VAL A 59 4.04 -8.11 -5.90
CA VAL A 59 4.05 -8.83 -7.18
C VAL A 59 4.63 -7.96 -8.28
N HIS A 60 4.80 -8.52 -9.48
CA HIS A 60 5.35 -7.80 -10.62
C HIS A 60 4.51 -6.55 -10.94
N GLY A 61 5.01 -5.38 -10.56
CA GLY A 61 4.37 -4.08 -10.78
C GLY A 61 3.25 -3.70 -9.80
N GLY A 62 3.01 -4.46 -8.74
CA GLY A 62 1.90 -4.20 -7.82
C GLY A 62 2.01 -4.87 -6.45
N ILE A 63 0.90 -4.81 -5.71
CA ILE A 63 0.74 -5.39 -4.39
C ILE A 63 -0.57 -6.18 -4.34
N ARG A 64 -0.62 -7.18 -3.48
CA ARG A 64 -1.79 -8.05 -3.26
C ARG A 64 -1.91 -8.38 -1.77
N LEU A 65 -3.11 -8.81 -1.35
CA LEU A 65 -3.26 -9.37 -0.01
C LEU A 65 -2.42 -10.65 0.14
N PRO A 66 -1.85 -10.90 1.33
CA PRO A 66 -1.12 -12.13 1.60
C PRO A 66 -2.04 -13.32 1.39
N ARG A 67 -1.55 -14.37 0.72
CA ARG A 67 -2.32 -15.60 0.55
C ARG A 67 -2.23 -16.43 1.81
N GLY A 68 -3.06 -16.05 2.79
CA GLY A 68 -3.15 -16.70 4.08
C GLY A 68 -2.07 -16.22 5.04
N ARG A 69 -2.51 -15.83 6.24
CA ARG A 69 -1.66 -15.91 7.42
C ARG A 69 -2.18 -17.12 8.20
N PRO A 70 -1.39 -18.17 8.48
CA PRO A 70 -1.74 -19.03 9.60
C PRO A 70 -1.82 -18.11 10.82
N ALA A 71 -2.98 -18.08 11.48
CA ALA A 71 -3.09 -17.46 12.79
C ALA A 71 -1.92 -17.97 13.65
N PRO A 72 -1.19 -17.10 14.37
CA PRO A 72 -0.29 -17.62 15.39
C PRO A 72 -1.14 -18.45 16.35
N ALA A 73 -0.75 -19.71 16.53
CA ALA A 73 -1.33 -20.61 17.53
C ALA A 73 -1.16 -20.05 18.94
#